data_AF-A0A7J6KSL5-F1
#
_entry.id   AF-A0A7J6KSL5-F1
#
_cell.length_a   1.000
_cell.length_b   1.000
_cell.length_c   1.000
_cell.angle_alpha   90.00
_cell.angle_beta   90.00
_cell.angle_gamma   90.00
#
_symmetry.space_group_name_H-M   'P 1'
#
loop_
_entity.id
_entity.type
_entity.pdbx_description
1 polymer ?
#
loop_
_entity_poly.entity_id
_entity_poly.type
_entity_poly.pdbx_seq_one_letter_code
_entity_poly.pdbx_strand_id
1 'polypeptide(L)'
;MSILSADDAEAMQEVVELATIPASDLPPCGRDGTTDAKLVCRILHCKAAPERPLRFTRSQLVQSGGNNNLKKMSVEQSYHKWILCGCLLSSEVVVIITRTSSESELLLKFTGDIYPGSLVAVVEPEVVGQLEGGTKLIRTSDRLIPIEADEKFGNIPKAIELSLRYQMYHFFIPTLEVIHNGVVSDRCPGVLCDAQTPANKQCPCQSTDRTVHKWAISLTLKSSVLNRSFEIVSHQLTALFADPKAIQGTCPLSGLKMRRHVRDI
;
A
#
# COMPACT_ATOMS: atom_id res chain seq x y z
N MET A 1 2.95 8.36 20.34
CA MET A 1 1.65 8.85 19.83
C MET A 1 1.92 10.15 19.10
N SER A 2 1.82 10.20 17.77
CA SER A 2 1.65 11.49 17.12
C SER A 2 0.22 11.92 17.42
N ILE A 3 0.07 13.01 18.16
CA ILE A 3 -1.23 13.66 18.33
C ILE A 3 -1.63 14.09 16.92
N LEU A 4 -2.74 13.54 16.41
CA LEU A 4 -3.32 14.01 15.15
C LEU A 4 -3.58 15.50 15.30
N SER A 5 -3.12 16.33 14.35
CA SER A 5 -3.50 17.74 14.37
C SER A 5 -5.01 17.87 14.17
N ALA A 6 -5.61 18.99 14.55
CA ALA A 6 -7.03 19.25 14.26
C ALA A 6 -7.32 19.07 12.76
N ASP A 7 -6.41 19.56 11.91
CA ASP A 7 -6.46 19.40 10.45
C ASP A 7 -6.47 17.92 9.99
N ASP A 8 -5.79 17.03 10.72
CA ASP A 8 -5.73 15.60 10.37
C ASP A 8 -7.05 14.90 10.71
N ALA A 9 -7.67 15.26 11.84
CA ALA A 9 -8.98 14.76 12.23
C ALA A 9 -10.09 15.25 11.30
N GLU A 10 -10.03 16.53 10.91
CA GLU A 10 -10.95 17.12 9.95
C GLU A 10 -10.88 16.43 8.59
N ALA A 11 -9.68 16.22 8.05
CA ALA A 11 -9.52 15.50 6.78
C ALA A 11 -10.00 14.05 6.84
N MET A 12 -9.83 13.35 7.97
CA MET A 12 -10.39 12.01 8.15
C MET A 12 -11.92 12.02 8.09
N GLN A 13 -12.56 13.07 8.64
CA GLN A 13 -14.00 13.24 8.62
C GLN A 13 -14.53 13.62 7.23
N GLU A 14 -13.88 14.57 6.56
CA GLU A 14 -14.19 15.00 5.19
C GLU A 14 -14.12 13.83 4.22
N VAL A 15 -13.10 12.98 4.36
CA VAL A 15 -12.97 11.77 3.55
C VAL A 15 -14.19 10.88 3.63
N VAL A 16 -14.92 10.82 4.74
CA VAL A 16 -16.12 9.98 4.83
C VAL A 16 -17.20 10.46 3.86
N GLU A 17 -17.33 11.77 3.68
CA GLU A 17 -18.38 12.43 2.90
C GLU A 17 -18.11 12.41 1.39
N LEU A 18 -16.84 12.31 0.97
CA LEU A 18 -16.47 12.29 -0.45
C LEU A 18 -17.11 11.13 -1.23
N ALA A 19 -17.55 11.40 -2.47
CA ALA A 19 -18.04 10.36 -3.37
C ALA A 19 -16.96 9.32 -3.67
N THR A 20 -17.30 8.03 -3.62
CA THR A 20 -16.34 6.96 -3.92
C THR A 20 -16.43 6.57 -5.39
N ILE A 21 -15.31 6.66 -6.12
CA ILE A 21 -15.25 6.35 -7.55
C ILE A 21 -14.39 5.11 -7.86
N PRO A 22 -14.73 4.33 -8.90
CA PRO A 22 -13.87 3.24 -9.36
C PRO A 22 -12.67 3.78 -10.14
N ALA A 23 -11.58 2.99 -10.21
CA ALA A 23 -10.39 3.44 -10.93
C ALA A 23 -10.62 3.62 -12.46
N SER A 24 -11.68 3.03 -13.03
CA SER A 24 -12.11 3.23 -14.42
C SER A 24 -12.53 4.66 -14.72
N ASP A 25 -13.05 5.36 -13.71
CA ASP A 25 -13.72 6.65 -13.87
C ASP A 25 -12.82 7.81 -13.45
N LEU A 26 -11.54 7.53 -13.18
CA LEU A 26 -10.57 8.53 -12.78
C LEU A 26 -10.34 9.54 -13.91
N PRO A 27 -10.29 10.85 -13.57
CA PRO A 27 -10.07 11.90 -14.53
C PRO A 27 -8.63 11.82 -15.08
N PRO A 28 -8.41 12.17 -16.37
CA PRO A 28 -7.07 12.39 -16.87
C PRO A 28 -6.47 13.67 -16.28
N CYS A 29 -5.16 13.65 -15.99
CA CYS A 29 -4.42 14.77 -15.43
C CYS A 29 -4.53 16.04 -16.30
N GLY A 30 -4.87 17.17 -15.68
CA GLY A 30 -4.94 18.48 -16.34
C GLY A 30 -6.26 18.77 -17.07
N ARG A 31 -7.33 18.04 -16.76
CA ARG A 31 -8.69 18.56 -17.01
C ARG A 31 -9.06 19.50 -15.86
N ASP A 32 -9.63 20.64 -16.20
CA ASP A 32 -10.15 21.60 -15.23
C ASP A 32 -11.31 20.97 -14.46
N GLY A 33 -11.02 20.54 -13.24
CA GLY A 33 -11.98 19.94 -12.32
C GLY A 33 -11.26 19.09 -11.30
N THR A 34 -11.13 19.60 -10.07
CA THR A 34 -10.91 18.73 -8.92
C THR A 34 -12.08 17.75 -8.89
N THR A 35 -11.78 16.45 -8.93
CA THR A 35 -12.82 15.47 -8.66
C THR A 35 -13.04 15.45 -7.17
N ASP A 36 -14.15 16.05 -6.72
CA ASP A 36 -14.65 15.98 -5.34
C ASP A 36 -15.06 14.53 -4.99
N ALA A 37 -14.05 13.67 -4.94
CA ALA A 37 -14.17 12.22 -4.92
C ALA A 37 -12.92 11.57 -4.34
N LYS A 38 -13.11 10.36 -3.83
CA LYS A 38 -12.07 9.49 -3.32
C LYS A 38 -12.01 8.18 -4.07
N LEU A 39 -10.80 7.66 -4.21
CA LEU A 39 -10.54 6.29 -4.61
C LEU A 39 -10.18 5.48 -3.36
N VAL A 40 -10.99 4.48 -3.04
CA VAL A 40 -10.68 3.58 -1.92
C VAL A 40 -9.76 2.46 -2.40
N CYS A 41 -8.60 2.38 -1.76
CA CYS A 41 -7.51 1.50 -2.14
C CYS A 41 -7.07 0.62 -0.97
N ARG A 42 -6.67 -0.61 -1.28
CA ARG A 42 -5.82 -1.43 -0.41
C ARG A 42 -4.36 -1.23 -0.80
N ILE A 43 -3.52 -0.87 0.15
CA ILE A 43 -2.08 -0.77 -0.12
C ILE A 43 -1.53 -2.19 -0.25
N LEU A 44 -0.97 -2.51 -1.41
CA LEU A 44 -0.40 -3.83 -1.69
C LEU A 44 1.09 -3.84 -1.43
N HIS A 45 1.78 -2.75 -1.78
CA HIS A 45 3.23 -2.68 -1.66
C HIS A 45 3.71 -1.22 -1.66
N CYS A 46 4.80 -0.94 -0.94
CA CYS A 46 5.53 0.32 -1.06
C CYS A 46 7.03 0.03 -1.18
N LYS A 47 7.69 0.67 -2.13
CA LYS A 47 9.14 0.56 -2.34
C LYS A 47 9.77 1.93 -2.50
N ALA A 48 11.04 2.04 -2.10
CA ALA A 48 11.86 3.17 -2.47
C ALA A 48 12.18 3.13 -3.98
N ALA A 49 12.55 4.27 -4.53
CA ALA A 49 12.98 4.33 -5.91
C ALA A 49 14.21 3.46 -6.17
N PRO A 50 14.20 2.65 -7.24
CA PRO A 50 15.41 2.04 -7.76
C PRO A 50 16.28 3.12 -8.40
N GLU A 51 17.54 2.78 -8.68
CA GLU A 51 18.48 3.65 -9.40
C GLU A 51 18.00 4.02 -10.83
N ARG A 52 17.03 3.27 -11.38
CA ARG A 52 16.55 3.47 -12.75
C ARG A 52 15.25 4.29 -12.80
N PRO A 53 15.15 5.26 -13.74
CA PRO A 53 13.93 6.01 -13.95
C PRO A 53 12.78 5.10 -14.42
N LEU A 54 11.56 5.49 -14.06
CA LEU A 54 10.35 4.81 -14.50
C LEU A 54 9.99 5.23 -15.91
N ARG A 55 9.65 4.26 -16.77
CA ARG A 55 9.05 4.50 -18.09
C ARG A 55 7.53 4.39 -18.01
N PHE A 56 6.82 5.39 -18.52
CA PHE A 56 5.36 5.35 -18.65
C PHE A 56 4.87 6.19 -19.82
N THR A 57 3.68 5.87 -20.32
CA THR A 57 3.01 6.64 -21.38
C THR A 57 2.09 7.67 -20.75
N ARG A 58 2.22 8.94 -21.14
CA ARG A 58 1.32 10.02 -20.76
C ARG A 58 0.57 10.54 -21.99
N SER A 59 -0.71 10.84 -21.83
CA SER A 59 -1.49 11.55 -22.84
C SER A 59 -1.36 13.04 -22.58
N GLN A 60 -0.93 13.80 -23.60
CA GLN A 60 -0.84 15.26 -23.53
C GLN A 60 -1.75 15.86 -24.59
N LEU A 61 -2.52 16.88 -24.18
CA LEU A 61 -3.25 17.73 -25.11
C LEU A 61 -2.22 18.59 -25.85
N VAL A 62 -2.10 18.39 -27.16
CA VAL A 62 -1.26 19.23 -28.00
C VAL A 62 -2.19 20.22 -28.68
N GLN A 63 -2.13 21.49 -28.27
CA GLN A 63 -2.81 22.56 -28.98
C GLN A 63 -2.01 22.85 -30.26
N SER A 64 -2.47 22.32 -31.39
CA SER A 64 -1.98 22.72 -32.70
C SER A 64 -3.18 22.90 -33.63
N GLY A 65 -3.44 24.16 -34.01
CA GLY A 65 -4.30 24.50 -35.15
C GLY A 65 -5.77 24.07 -35.06
N GLY A 66 -6.42 24.20 -33.90
CA GLY A 66 -7.88 24.08 -33.77
C GLY A 66 -8.44 22.66 -33.60
N ASN A 67 -7.61 21.60 -33.63
CA ASN A 67 -8.03 20.24 -33.31
C ASN A 67 -7.32 19.71 -32.06
N ASN A 68 -8.10 19.40 -31.02
CA ASN A 68 -7.60 18.82 -29.76
C ASN A 68 -7.26 17.34 -29.94
N ASN A 69 -6.16 17.04 -30.60
CA ASN A 69 -5.65 15.67 -30.71
C ASN A 69 -4.83 15.31 -29.46
N LEU A 70 -5.22 14.22 -28.78
CA LEU A 70 -4.48 13.63 -27.67
C LEU A 70 -3.27 12.86 -28.22
N LYS A 71 -2.06 13.36 -27.97
CA LYS A 71 -0.81 12.66 -28.33
C LYS A 71 -0.33 11.83 -27.13
N LYS A 72 -0.08 10.54 -27.36
CA LYS A 72 0.60 9.68 -26.38
C LYS A 72 2.11 9.89 -26.49
N MET A 73 2.77 10.12 -25.37
CA MET A 73 4.22 10.29 -25.28
C MET A 73 4.79 9.34 -24.22
N SER A 74 5.93 8.72 -24.54
CA SER A 74 6.71 7.97 -23.56
C SER A 74 7.52 8.96 -22.71
N VAL A 75 7.47 8.79 -21.40
CA VAL A 75 8.13 9.63 -20.40
C VAL A 75 9.03 8.74 -19.54
N GLU A 76 10.25 9.18 -19.31
CA GLU A 76 11.14 8.62 -18.29
C GLU A 76 11.21 9.59 -17.11
N GLN A 77 10.91 9.12 -15.90
CA GLN A 77 10.90 9.98 -14.71
C GLN A 77 11.48 9.26 -13.49
N SER A 78 12.39 9.94 -12.79
CA SER A 78 12.85 9.52 -11.46
C SER A 78 11.75 9.72 -10.42
N TYR A 79 11.72 8.85 -9.42
CA TYR A 79 10.78 8.93 -8.29
C TYR A 79 11.53 8.76 -6.97
N HIS A 80 10.84 8.96 -5.85
CA HIS A 80 11.34 8.74 -4.49
C HIS A 80 10.66 7.52 -3.85
N LYS A 81 9.33 7.44 -3.91
CA LYS A 81 8.55 6.27 -3.48
C LYS A 81 7.62 5.79 -4.59
N TRP A 82 7.34 4.50 -4.54
CA TRP A 82 6.39 3.81 -5.39
C TRP A 82 5.44 3.02 -4.51
N ILE A 83 4.15 3.26 -4.69
CA ILE A 83 3.10 2.67 -3.89
C ILE A 83 2.14 1.96 -4.85
N LEU A 84 2.03 0.65 -4.68
CA LEU A 84 1.11 -0.20 -5.42
C LEU A 84 -0.18 -0.35 -4.62
N CYS A 85 -1.30 -0.03 -5.24
CA CYS A 85 -2.61 -0.05 -4.61
C CYS A 85 -3.60 -0.90 -5.42
N GLY A 86 -4.43 -1.70 -4.76
CA GLY A 86 -5.59 -2.33 -5.35
C GLY A 86 -6.83 -1.48 -5.10
N CYS A 87 -7.51 -1.03 -6.15
CA CYS A 87 -8.79 -0.33 -6.03
C CYS A 87 -9.88 -1.34 -5.63
N LEU A 88 -10.62 -1.05 -4.56
CA LEU A 88 -11.66 -1.98 -4.08
C LEU A 88 -12.86 -2.06 -5.02
N LEU A 89 -13.28 -0.95 -5.64
CA LEU A 89 -14.51 -0.93 -6.44
C LEU A 89 -14.31 -1.52 -7.82
N SER A 90 -13.21 -1.16 -8.49
CA SER A 90 -12.97 -1.59 -9.87
C SER A 90 -12.19 -2.88 -9.98
N SER A 91 -11.62 -3.38 -8.87
CA SER A 91 -10.77 -4.57 -8.95
C SER A 91 -9.57 -4.36 -9.90
N GLU A 92 -9.13 -3.10 -10.06
CA GLU A 92 -7.93 -2.73 -10.82
C GLU A 92 -6.76 -2.43 -9.87
N VAL A 93 -5.54 -2.55 -10.40
CA VAL A 93 -4.34 -2.11 -9.70
C VAL A 93 -3.94 -0.74 -10.23
N VAL A 94 -3.58 0.16 -9.31
CA VAL A 94 -3.08 1.50 -9.61
C VAL A 94 -1.74 1.71 -8.91
N VAL A 95 -0.95 2.64 -9.43
CA VAL A 95 0.35 3.00 -8.86
C VAL A 95 0.35 4.48 -8.53
N ILE A 96 0.83 4.83 -7.34
CA ILE A 96 1.16 6.19 -6.95
C ILE A 96 2.68 6.30 -6.87
N ILE A 97 3.25 7.31 -7.51
CA ILE A 97 4.67 7.65 -7.34
C ILE A 97 4.79 9.04 -6.74
N THR A 98 5.77 9.21 -5.86
CA THR A 98 6.20 10.52 -5.37
C THR A 98 7.55 10.85 -5.98
N ARG A 99 7.82 12.12 -6.23
CA ARG A 99 9.05 12.59 -6.90
C ARG A 99 10.13 12.99 -5.91
N THR A 100 9.72 13.46 -4.73
CA THR A 100 10.62 14.02 -3.71
C THR A 100 10.37 13.40 -2.33
N SER A 101 11.30 13.60 -1.40
CA SER A 101 11.10 13.21 0.01
C SER A 101 9.90 13.94 0.60
N SER A 102 9.80 15.24 0.36
CA SER A 102 8.70 16.09 0.86
C SER A 102 7.33 15.63 0.37
N GLU A 103 7.20 15.29 -0.92
CA GLU A 103 5.95 14.70 -1.44
C GLU A 103 5.62 13.36 -0.75
N SER A 104 6.65 12.58 -0.40
CA SER A 104 6.46 11.29 0.27
C SER A 104 6.06 11.44 1.72
N GLU A 105 6.66 12.38 2.43
CA GLU A 105 6.33 12.71 3.82
C GLU A 105 4.89 13.24 3.93
N LEU A 106 4.47 14.09 2.99
CA LEU A 106 3.09 14.56 2.91
C LEU A 106 2.13 13.42 2.59
N LEU A 107 2.39 12.67 1.50
CA LEU A 107 1.51 11.60 1.05
C LEU A 107 1.36 10.51 2.13
N LEU A 108 2.45 10.20 2.84
CA LEU A 108 2.50 9.16 3.86
C LEU A 108 2.49 9.73 5.29
N LYS A 109 1.83 10.88 5.50
CA LYS A 109 1.74 11.53 6.81
C LYS A 109 1.20 10.58 7.90
N PHE A 110 0.28 9.68 7.53
CA PHE A 110 -0.26 8.64 8.40
C PHE A 110 0.52 7.31 8.36
N THR A 111 1.82 7.33 8.08
CA THR A 111 2.67 6.12 8.03
C THR A 111 2.54 5.23 9.27
N GLY A 112 2.28 5.80 10.46
CA GLY A 112 2.07 5.02 11.68
C GLY A 112 0.78 4.18 11.72
N ASP A 113 -0.15 4.44 10.80
CA ASP A 113 -1.46 3.77 10.70
C ASP A 113 -1.63 3.01 9.38
N ILE A 114 -0.63 3.11 8.50
CA ILE A 114 -0.66 2.56 7.16
C ILE A 114 0.43 1.49 7.02
N TYR A 115 0.04 0.31 6.56
CA TYR A 115 0.92 -0.81 6.25
C TYR A 115 0.38 -1.58 5.03
N PRO A 116 1.15 -2.48 4.41
CA PRO A 116 0.62 -3.37 3.38
C PRO A 116 -0.59 -4.16 3.88
N GLY A 117 -1.72 -4.02 3.20
CA GLY A 117 -3.03 -4.56 3.60
C GLY A 117 -3.99 -3.48 4.12
N SER A 118 -3.49 -2.33 4.61
CA SER A 118 -4.34 -1.23 5.07
C SER A 118 -5.20 -0.67 3.94
N LEU A 119 -6.41 -0.27 4.31
CA LEU A 119 -7.29 0.50 3.44
C LEU A 119 -7.02 1.99 3.61
N VAL A 120 -6.95 2.67 2.48
CA VAL A 120 -6.73 4.12 2.41
C VAL A 120 -7.68 4.74 1.41
N ALA A 121 -8.15 5.94 1.72
CA ALA A 121 -8.75 6.84 0.75
C ALA A 121 -7.64 7.65 0.07
N VAL A 122 -7.66 7.66 -1.26
CA VAL A 122 -6.87 8.55 -2.10
C VAL A 122 -7.80 9.67 -2.54
N VAL A 123 -7.62 10.87 -2.00
CA VAL A 123 -8.46 12.05 -2.27
C VAL A 123 -8.05 12.71 -3.58
N GLU A 124 -9.03 13.18 -4.36
CA GLU A 124 -8.83 13.81 -5.66
C GLU A 124 -7.82 13.09 -6.58
N PRO A 125 -7.96 11.77 -6.81
CA PRO A 125 -6.99 11.02 -7.58
C PRO A 125 -7.12 11.31 -9.09
N GLU A 126 -5.99 11.58 -9.74
CA GLU A 126 -5.92 11.83 -11.19
C GLU A 126 -5.02 10.83 -11.91
N VAL A 127 -5.36 10.44 -13.14
CA VAL A 127 -4.50 9.61 -14.00
C VAL A 127 -3.44 10.47 -14.68
N VAL A 128 -2.18 10.29 -14.30
CA VAL A 128 -1.03 10.98 -14.90
C VAL A 128 -0.48 10.22 -16.10
N GLY A 129 -0.69 8.91 -16.15
CA GLY A 129 -0.23 8.09 -17.27
C GLY A 129 -0.50 6.60 -17.05
N GLN A 130 0.19 5.78 -17.81
CA GLN A 130 0.03 4.34 -17.80
C GLN A 130 1.39 3.65 -17.97
N LEU A 131 1.67 2.67 -17.13
CA LEU A 131 2.88 1.87 -17.19
C LEU A 131 2.87 0.92 -18.40
N GLU A 132 4.05 0.40 -18.75
CA GLU A 132 4.17 -0.76 -19.64
C GLU A 132 3.38 -1.94 -19.04
N GLY A 133 2.32 -2.37 -19.72
CA GLY A 133 1.38 -3.40 -19.23
C GLY A 133 0.01 -2.87 -18.80
N GLY A 134 -0.23 -1.57 -18.88
CA GLY A 134 -1.58 -1.00 -18.78
C GLY A 134 -2.00 -0.54 -17.38
N THR A 135 -1.16 -0.70 -16.36
CA THR A 135 -1.43 -0.22 -15.01
C THR A 135 -1.46 1.30 -14.97
N LYS A 136 -2.54 1.88 -14.42
CA LYS A 136 -2.70 3.35 -14.31
C LYS A 136 -1.73 3.91 -13.29
N LEU A 137 -0.99 4.93 -13.71
CA LEU A 137 -0.21 5.78 -12.82
C LEU A 137 -1.10 6.94 -12.40
N ILE A 138 -1.38 7.02 -11.10
CA ILE A 138 -2.23 8.04 -10.51
C ILE A 138 -1.41 8.98 -9.62
N ARG A 139 -1.93 10.19 -9.43
CA ARG A 139 -1.38 11.21 -8.53
C ARG A 139 -2.51 11.75 -7.68
N THR A 140 -2.16 12.14 -6.46
CA THR A 140 -2.99 12.94 -5.57
C THR A 140 -2.10 14.03 -4.97
N SER A 141 -2.67 15.19 -4.69
CA SER A 141 -2.03 16.27 -3.93
C SER A 141 -2.15 16.09 -2.42
N ASP A 142 -3.03 15.18 -1.98
CA ASP A 142 -3.36 14.98 -0.57
C ASP A 142 -2.70 13.71 0.01
N ARG A 143 -2.76 13.59 1.33
CA ARG A 143 -2.28 12.44 2.09
C ARG A 143 -3.15 11.21 1.88
N LEU A 144 -2.54 10.02 1.98
CA LEU A 144 -3.29 8.75 2.02
C LEU A 144 -3.99 8.64 3.36
N ILE A 145 -5.31 8.76 3.38
CA ILE A 145 -6.06 8.78 4.64
C ILE A 145 -6.46 7.35 5.00
N PRO A 146 -5.97 6.78 6.12
CA PRO A 146 -6.36 5.44 6.53
C PRO A 146 -7.86 5.44 6.84
N ILE A 147 -8.57 4.43 6.34
CA ILE A 147 -9.99 4.27 6.60
C ILE A 147 -10.27 2.89 7.18
N GLU A 148 -11.27 2.83 8.05
CA GLU A 148 -11.86 1.57 8.48
C GLU A 148 -12.93 1.20 7.45
N ALA A 149 -12.82 0.02 6.86
CA ALA A 149 -13.94 -0.57 6.13
C ALA A 149 -14.24 -1.92 6.75
N ASP A 150 -15.53 -2.19 6.96
CA ASP A 150 -15.99 -3.54 7.27
C ASP A 150 -15.61 -4.45 6.10
N GLU A 151 -14.58 -5.27 6.30
CA GLU A 151 -14.13 -6.24 5.31
C GLU A 151 -15.23 -7.30 5.13
N LYS A 152 -16.20 -7.03 4.26
CA LYS A 152 -16.72 -8.13 3.44
C LYS A 152 -15.62 -8.39 2.42
N PHE A 153 -14.96 -9.54 2.53
CA PHE A 153 -13.95 -9.99 1.56
C PHE A 153 -14.51 -9.83 0.14
N GLY A 154 -14.13 -8.74 -0.53
CA GLY A 154 -14.50 -8.48 -1.90
C GLY A 154 -13.77 -9.44 -2.83
N ASN A 155 -14.34 -9.65 -4.01
CA ASN A 155 -13.68 -10.42 -5.07
C ASN A 155 -12.31 -9.79 -5.39
N ILE A 156 -11.33 -10.64 -5.69
CA ILE A 156 -9.96 -10.22 -5.99
C ILE A 156 -9.99 -9.30 -7.22
N PRO A 157 -9.12 -8.27 -7.27
CA PRO A 157 -8.87 -7.52 -8.48
C PRO A 157 -8.70 -8.40 -9.73
N LYS A 158 -9.64 -8.38 -10.69
CA LYS A 158 -9.60 -9.20 -11.94
C LYS A 158 -8.27 -9.09 -12.69
N ALA A 159 -7.64 -7.92 -12.66
CA ALA A 159 -6.33 -7.70 -13.27
C ALA A 159 -5.22 -8.53 -12.64
N ILE A 160 -5.35 -8.89 -11.35
CA ILE A 160 -4.43 -9.79 -10.65
C ILE A 160 -4.78 -11.26 -10.96
N GLU A 161 -6.07 -11.62 -11.01
CA GLU A 161 -6.51 -12.99 -11.36
C GLU A 161 -6.00 -13.43 -12.74
N LEU A 162 -5.95 -12.51 -13.70
CA LEU A 162 -5.48 -12.76 -15.07
C LEU A 162 -3.96 -12.66 -15.24
N SER A 163 -3.22 -12.28 -14.18
CA SER A 163 -1.77 -12.08 -14.26
C SER A 163 -1.02 -13.41 -14.30
N LEU A 164 -0.28 -13.65 -15.39
CA LEU A 164 0.65 -14.78 -15.47
C LEU A 164 1.90 -14.61 -14.57
N ARG A 165 2.12 -13.40 -14.02
CA ARG A 165 3.30 -13.08 -13.21
C ARG A 165 3.08 -13.26 -11.71
N TYR A 166 1.83 -13.35 -11.27
CA TYR A 166 1.46 -13.53 -9.87
C TYR A 166 0.22 -14.42 -9.81
N GLN A 167 0.34 -15.59 -9.18
CA GLN A 167 -0.82 -16.39 -8.83
C GLN A 167 -1.20 -16.05 -7.38
N MET A 168 -2.31 -15.34 -7.21
CA MET A 168 -2.90 -15.16 -5.90
C MET A 168 -3.93 -16.26 -5.68
N TYR A 169 -3.80 -16.99 -4.58
CA TYR A 169 -4.77 -17.98 -4.19
C TYR A 169 -5.41 -17.54 -2.88
N HIS A 170 -6.73 -17.38 -2.89
CA HIS A 170 -7.51 -17.24 -1.66
C HIS A 170 -7.87 -18.63 -1.15
N PHE A 171 -7.26 -19.03 -0.04
CA PHE A 171 -7.65 -20.24 0.67
C PHE A 171 -8.26 -19.84 2.01
N PHE A 172 -9.52 -20.17 2.21
CA PHE A 172 -10.07 -20.21 3.57
C PHE A 172 -9.58 -21.50 4.23
N ILE A 173 -8.71 -21.35 5.22
CA ILE A 173 -8.20 -22.46 5.98
C ILE A 173 -8.82 -22.37 7.38
N PRO A 174 -9.82 -23.21 7.72
CA PRO A 174 -10.51 -23.13 9.00
C PRO A 174 -9.58 -23.51 10.17
N THR A 175 -8.52 -24.25 9.90
CA THR A 175 -7.58 -24.76 10.91
C THR A 175 -6.14 -24.60 10.44
N LEU A 176 -5.39 -23.76 11.16
CA LEU A 176 -3.95 -23.62 11.01
C LEU A 176 -3.27 -24.10 12.29
N GLU A 177 -2.29 -24.98 12.14
CA GLU A 177 -1.46 -25.45 13.25
C GLU A 177 -0.10 -24.76 13.15
N VAL A 178 0.32 -24.08 14.22
CA VAL A 178 1.68 -23.54 14.32
C VAL A 178 2.61 -24.67 14.75
N ILE A 179 3.44 -25.16 13.82
CA ILE A 179 4.37 -26.26 14.11
C ILE A 179 5.65 -25.70 14.75
N HIS A 180 6.16 -24.61 14.20
CA HIS A 180 7.38 -23.95 14.65
C HIS A 180 7.19 -22.45 14.68
N ASN A 181 7.83 -21.82 15.66
CA ASN A 181 7.98 -20.38 15.73
C ASN A 181 9.46 -20.04 15.94
N GLY A 182 9.88 -18.89 15.45
CA GLY A 182 11.23 -18.39 15.60
C GLY A 182 11.28 -16.88 15.48
N VAL A 183 12.37 -16.29 15.98
CA VAL A 183 12.66 -14.87 15.81
C VAL A 183 13.71 -14.73 14.72
N VAL A 184 13.47 -13.84 13.76
CA VAL A 184 14.44 -13.53 12.71
C VAL A 184 14.92 -12.10 12.90
N SER A 185 16.23 -11.91 13.04
CA SER A 185 16.90 -10.62 13.16
C SER A 185 17.12 -9.94 11.81
N ASP A 186 17.62 -8.70 11.85
CA ASP A 186 18.19 -8.00 10.70
C ASP A 186 17.22 -7.79 9.53
N ARG A 187 15.94 -7.60 9.86
CA ARG A 187 14.91 -7.27 8.88
C ARG A 187 14.83 -5.76 8.66
N CYS A 188 14.34 -5.38 7.48
CA CYS A 188 14.13 -3.98 7.13
C CYS A 188 13.24 -3.30 8.17
N PRO A 189 13.69 -2.20 8.80
CA PRO A 189 12.91 -1.53 9.83
C PRO A 189 11.81 -0.61 9.25
N GLY A 190 11.71 -0.50 7.92
CA GLY A 190 10.76 0.38 7.25
C GLY A 190 9.32 0.07 7.65
N VAL A 191 8.57 1.11 8.03
CA VAL A 191 7.19 1.00 8.54
C VAL A 191 6.24 0.33 7.53
N LEU A 192 6.53 0.48 6.23
CA LEU A 192 5.77 -0.15 5.13
C LEU A 192 6.37 -1.48 4.65
N CYS A 193 7.38 -2.02 5.35
CA CYS A 193 7.96 -3.33 5.10
C CYS A 193 7.38 -4.33 6.11
N ASP A 194 6.98 -5.50 5.63
CA ASP A 194 6.50 -6.59 6.48
C ASP A 194 7.58 -7.68 6.72
N ALA A 195 8.88 -7.38 6.60
CA ALA A 195 9.97 -8.35 6.81
C ALA A 195 9.97 -9.63 5.94
N GLN A 196 9.08 -9.77 4.96
CA GLN A 196 8.95 -10.98 4.13
C GLN A 196 10.12 -11.22 3.16
N THR A 197 11.00 -10.22 2.96
CA THR A 197 12.17 -10.39 2.09
C THR A 197 13.16 -11.37 2.74
N PRO A 198 13.73 -12.36 2.03
CA PRO A 198 14.75 -13.26 2.59
C PRO A 198 15.96 -12.51 3.18
N ALA A 199 16.57 -13.05 4.23
CA ALA A 199 17.65 -12.35 4.96
C ALA A 199 18.89 -12.09 4.09
N ASN A 200 19.11 -12.94 3.09
CA ASN A 200 20.18 -12.81 2.10
C ASN A 200 19.84 -11.88 0.93
N LYS A 201 18.67 -11.24 0.92
CA LYS A 201 18.25 -10.32 -0.13
C LYS A 201 18.01 -8.92 0.44
N GLN A 202 18.50 -7.92 -0.27
CA GLN A 202 18.29 -6.53 0.08
C GLN A 202 16.80 -6.18 -0.05
N CYS A 203 16.20 -5.65 1.02
CA CYS A 203 14.79 -5.29 0.97
C CYS A 203 14.57 -4.01 0.15
N PRO A 204 13.68 -4.01 -0.86
CA PRO A 204 13.38 -2.82 -1.69
C PRO A 204 12.75 -1.65 -0.93
N CYS A 205 12.30 -1.90 0.30
CA CYS A 205 11.74 -0.89 1.20
C CYS A 205 12.74 0.24 1.54
N GLN A 206 14.06 0.01 1.38
CA GLN A 206 15.12 0.55 2.25
C GLN A 206 14.76 1.91 2.85
N SER A 207 14.38 1.86 4.12
CA SER A 207 14.49 3.01 5.01
C SER A 207 15.93 3.51 4.98
N THR A 208 16.05 4.83 5.08
CA THR A 208 17.29 5.62 4.99
C THR A 208 18.37 5.28 6.02
N ASP A 209 18.09 4.40 6.99
CA ASP A 209 19.05 3.99 8.01
C ASP A 209 19.28 2.48 8.01
N ARG A 210 20.50 2.08 7.62
CA ARG A 210 20.96 0.68 7.59
C ARG A 210 21.46 0.17 8.94
N THR A 211 21.58 1.05 9.93
CA THR A 211 22.09 0.70 11.26
C THR A 211 20.99 0.20 12.19
N VAL A 212 19.73 0.48 11.86
CA VAL A 212 18.56 0.04 12.62
C VAL A 212 18.08 -1.30 12.09
N HIS A 213 18.29 -2.36 12.88
CA HIS A 213 17.78 -3.69 12.58
C HIS A 213 16.55 -3.98 13.43
N LYS A 214 15.48 -4.49 12.78
CA LYS A 214 14.24 -4.87 13.47
C LYS A 214 14.06 -6.39 13.39
N TRP A 215 13.54 -6.98 14.45
CA TRP A 215 13.23 -8.41 14.49
C TRP A 215 11.81 -8.67 13.96
N ALA A 216 11.59 -9.86 13.41
CA ALA A 216 10.31 -10.35 12.94
C ALA A 216 10.06 -11.76 13.49
N ILE A 217 8.80 -12.22 13.49
CA ILE A 217 8.48 -13.61 13.84
C ILE A 217 8.39 -14.42 12.56
N SER A 218 9.03 -15.58 12.55
CA SER A 218 8.78 -16.65 11.58
C SER A 218 7.83 -17.68 12.19
N LEU A 219 6.79 -18.05 11.46
CA LEU A 219 5.90 -19.16 11.79
C LEU A 219 5.93 -20.19 10.67
N THR A 220 6.10 -21.46 11.02
CA THR A 220 5.80 -22.58 10.13
C THR A 220 4.40 -23.06 10.43
N LEU A 221 3.50 -22.83 9.48
CA LEU A 221 2.10 -23.20 9.58
C LEU A 221 1.85 -24.51 8.82
N LYS A 222 1.11 -25.43 9.44
CA LYS A 222 0.52 -26.60 8.78
C LYS A 222 -0.94 -26.35 8.50
N SER A 223 -1.40 -26.83 7.37
CA SER A 223 -2.83 -27.02 7.13
C SER A 223 -3.07 -28.45 6.66
N SER A 224 -3.98 -29.15 7.34
CA SER A 224 -4.48 -30.45 6.89
C SER A 224 -5.17 -30.36 5.52
N VAL A 225 -5.83 -29.23 5.25
CA VAL A 225 -6.53 -28.95 3.98
C VAL A 225 -5.55 -28.79 2.83
N LEU A 226 -4.44 -28.09 3.03
CA LEU A 226 -3.43 -27.91 1.99
C LEU A 226 -2.42 -29.07 1.91
N ASN A 227 -2.46 -30.00 2.86
CA ASN A 227 -1.52 -31.11 3.04
C ASN A 227 -0.04 -30.69 2.88
N ARG A 228 0.30 -29.50 3.37
CA ARG A 228 1.64 -28.93 3.30
C ARG A 228 1.89 -27.97 4.47
N SER A 229 3.17 -27.75 4.74
CA SER A 229 3.63 -26.70 5.63
C SER A 229 4.13 -25.51 4.81
N PHE A 230 3.98 -24.30 5.35
CA PHE A 230 4.49 -23.09 4.75
C PHE A 230 5.04 -22.15 5.82
N GLU A 231 6.10 -21.43 5.46
CA GLU A 231 6.74 -20.46 6.35
C GLU A 231 6.22 -19.06 6.02
N ILE A 232 5.82 -18.33 7.05
CA ILE A 232 5.53 -16.89 6.99
C ILE A 232 6.48 -16.15 7.91
N VAL A 233 7.05 -15.04 7.45
CA VAL A 233 7.89 -14.15 8.25
C VAL A 233 7.31 -12.76 8.18
N SER A 234 6.95 -12.18 9.34
CA SER A 234 6.30 -10.87 9.34
C SER A 234 6.57 -10.08 10.62
N HIS A 235 6.65 -8.76 10.46
CA HIS A 235 6.69 -7.84 11.61
C HIS A 235 5.34 -7.79 12.33
N GLN A 236 4.22 -7.99 11.62
CA GLN A 236 2.88 -7.99 12.21
C GLN A 236 2.68 -9.17 13.17
N LEU A 237 3.33 -10.31 12.91
CA LEU A 237 3.26 -11.49 13.78
C LEU A 237 3.83 -11.24 15.17
N THR A 238 4.70 -10.23 15.37
CA THR A 238 5.21 -9.86 16.70
C THR A 238 4.08 -9.50 17.68
N ALA A 239 2.96 -8.96 17.18
CA ALA A 239 1.79 -8.61 17.99
C ALA A 239 1.09 -9.84 18.59
N LEU A 240 1.28 -11.04 18.04
CA LEU A 240 0.71 -12.28 18.58
C LEU A 240 1.46 -12.81 19.82
N PHE A 241 2.73 -12.43 19.98
CA PHE A 241 3.63 -12.99 20.98
C PHE A 241 4.09 -11.99 22.05
N ALA A 242 3.79 -10.70 21.87
CA ALA A 242 4.19 -9.69 22.83
C ALA A 242 3.14 -9.54 23.94
N ASP A 243 3.60 -9.50 25.20
CA ASP A 243 2.75 -9.21 26.36
C ASP A 243 2.09 -7.83 26.14
N PRO A 244 0.74 -7.72 26.22
CA PRO A 244 0.03 -6.45 26.08
C PRO A 244 0.62 -5.30 26.90
N LYS A 245 1.22 -5.59 28.06
CA LYS A 245 1.89 -4.61 28.92
C LYS A 245 3.29 -4.24 28.42
N ALA A 246 4.04 -5.17 27.82
CA ALA A 246 5.35 -4.90 27.22
C ALA A 246 5.24 -4.08 25.92
N ILE A 247 4.15 -4.28 25.16
CA ILE A 247 3.82 -3.52 23.95
C ILE A 247 3.60 -2.04 24.28
N GLN A 248 2.89 -1.71 25.36
CA GLN A 248 2.59 -0.32 25.73
C GLN A 248 3.85 0.54 26.04
N GLY A 249 4.96 -0.07 26.48
CA GLY A 249 6.22 0.63 26.76
C GLY A 249 7.19 0.73 25.57
N THR A 250 7.09 -0.18 24.59
CA THR A 250 8.03 -0.29 23.45
C THR A 250 7.42 0.08 22.08
N CYS A 251 6.09 0.27 22.02
CA CYS A 251 5.34 0.66 20.82
C CYS A 251 5.67 2.02 20.15
N PRO A 252 6.37 3.01 20.75
CA PRO A 252 6.67 4.23 20.02
C PRO A 252 7.55 3.99 18.77
N LEU A 253 8.29 2.89 18.73
CA LEU A 253 9.24 2.56 17.67
C LEU A 253 8.72 1.48 16.69
N SER A 254 7.64 0.78 17.03
CA SER A 254 7.13 -0.32 16.21
C SER A 254 6.20 0.12 15.09
N GLY A 255 5.50 1.26 15.25
CA GLY A 255 4.51 1.75 14.28
C GLY A 255 3.27 0.87 14.15
N LEU A 256 3.08 -0.11 15.06
CA LEU A 256 1.95 -1.02 15.03
C LEU A 256 0.90 -0.56 16.05
N LYS A 257 -0.24 -0.05 15.60
CA LYS A 257 -1.46 0.03 16.44
C LYS A 257 -2.03 -1.39 16.54
N MET A 258 -2.01 -1.98 17.73
CA MET A 258 -2.82 -3.18 17.99
C MET A 258 -4.30 -2.82 17.80
N ARG A 259 -4.98 -3.50 16.89
CA ARG A 259 -6.45 -3.52 16.91
C ARG A 259 -6.88 -4.10 18.25
N ARG A 260 -7.79 -3.41 18.96
CA ARG A 260 -8.45 -3.99 20.14
C ARG A 260 -9.11 -5.30 19.69
N HIS A 261 -8.59 -6.41 20.21
CA HIS A 261 -9.17 -7.74 20.22
C HIS A 261 -10.14 -8.08 19.06
N VAL A 262 -9.69 -8.94 18.14
CA VAL A 262 -10.59 -9.96 17.58
C VAL A 262 -10.93 -10.89 18.76
N ARG A 263 -11.96 -10.53 19.53
CA ARG A 263 -12.63 -11.47 20.42
C ARG A 263 -13.64 -12.21 19.56
N ASP A 264 -13.48 -13.53 19.57
CA ASP A 264 -14.43 -14.56 19.17
C ASP A 264 -14.66 -14.74 17.67
N ILE A 265 -13.92 -15.72 17.11
CA ILE A 265 -14.45 -16.68 16.13
C ILE A 265 -14.27 -18.07 16.74
#